data_AF-A0A6J6E547-F1
#
_entry.id   AF-A0A6J6E547-F1
#
_cell.length_a   1.000
_cell.length_b   1.000
_cell.length_c   1.000
_cell.angle_alpha   90.00
_cell.angle_beta   90.00
_cell.angle_gamma   90.00
#
_symmetry.space_group_name_H-M   'P 1'
#
loop_
_entity.id
_entity.type
_entity.pdbx_description
1 polymer ?
#
loop_
_entity_poly.entity_id
_entity_poly.type
_entity_poly.pdbx_seq_one_letter_code
_entity_poly.pdbx_strand_id
1 'polypeptide(L)'
;MNATLLDHSRSTRSRIHPFAWWAWAIVLSVALFISSEPWFAAGLVVASAILVRAYKETTPWSRSFVVAMKFIAVILLIRMAIAILIGVPIPGTTIITLPTVQLPEWIAGIRLGGPVTTERLTSTLGEVMIIIGVVALFAAATSLTSPHRVIRAIPLAFYQLGLVLTIATSVFPQFVVAIRRITLARRLRGQEVRGLRHWRKIAIPLLEDALERSLDLAAAMESRGFGQRIRRSSYRPDHWGGLESAILVSSLMVAAVIWFLPSQTPAFFFASGLFASWLVLFGRKRS
;
A
#
# COMPACT_ATOMS: atom_id res chain seq x y z
N MET A 1 -13.47 40.42 -14.74
CA MET A 1 -11.99 40.58 -14.75
C MET A 1 -11.46 40.20 -13.37
N ASN A 2 -11.69 38.97 -12.89
CA ASN A 2 -10.98 37.70 -13.18
C ASN A 2 -9.82 37.42 -12.21
N ALA A 3 -10.10 37.41 -10.91
CA ALA A 3 -9.24 36.77 -9.90
C ALA A 3 -9.30 35.22 -9.97
N THR A 4 -10.31 34.67 -10.64
CA THR A 4 -10.53 33.22 -10.82
C THR A 4 -9.64 32.58 -11.90
N LEU A 5 -9.03 33.38 -12.79
CA LEU A 5 -8.14 32.86 -13.83
C LEU A 5 -6.68 32.67 -13.37
N LEU A 6 -6.29 33.27 -12.24
CA LEU A 6 -4.92 33.15 -11.72
C LEU A 6 -4.69 31.91 -10.84
N ASP A 7 -5.75 31.17 -10.47
CA ASP A 7 -5.59 29.93 -9.69
C ASP A 7 -5.39 28.69 -10.58
N HIS A 8 -5.75 28.77 -11.86
CA HIS A 8 -5.51 27.69 -12.82
C HIS A 8 -4.04 27.56 -13.26
N SER A 9 -3.19 28.56 -12.98
CA SER A 9 -1.76 28.55 -13.35
C SER A 9 -0.86 27.88 -12.31
N ARG A 10 -1.36 27.50 -11.13
CA ARG A 10 -0.58 26.76 -10.11
C ARG A 10 -0.47 25.26 -10.35
N SER A 11 -1.04 24.73 -11.45
CA SER A 11 -1.06 23.29 -11.72
C SER A 11 0.12 22.75 -12.54
N THR A 12 1.16 23.54 -12.78
CA THR A 12 2.45 23.09 -13.32
C THR A 12 3.40 22.59 -12.21
N ARG A 13 2.87 22.13 -11.07
CA ARG A 13 3.65 21.21 -10.22
C ARG A 13 3.96 19.98 -11.07
N SER A 14 5.24 19.76 -11.35
CA SER A 14 5.72 18.49 -11.90
C SER A 14 5.22 17.36 -11.00
N ARG A 15 4.16 16.69 -11.44
CA ARG A 15 3.58 15.60 -10.67
C ARG A 15 4.53 14.44 -10.80
N ILE A 16 5.27 14.17 -9.74
CA ILE A 16 6.22 13.06 -9.67
C ILE A 16 5.52 11.79 -10.16
N HIS A 17 6.14 11.08 -11.09
CA HIS A 17 5.57 9.88 -11.66
C HIS A 17 5.17 8.87 -10.56
N PRO A 18 3.93 8.33 -10.57
CA PRO A 18 3.42 7.40 -9.55
C PRO A 18 4.36 6.24 -9.22
N PHE A 19 4.97 5.64 -10.24
CA PHE A 19 5.89 4.52 -10.04
C PHE A 19 7.16 4.87 -9.29
N ALA A 20 7.62 6.13 -9.29
CA ALA A 20 8.83 6.51 -8.57
C ALA A 20 8.65 6.29 -7.06
N TRP A 21 7.51 6.68 -6.49
CA TRP A 21 7.20 6.47 -5.06
C TRP A 21 7.00 4.99 -4.71
N TRP A 22 6.43 4.20 -5.63
CA TRP A 22 6.24 2.77 -5.41
C TRP A 22 7.54 1.99 -5.50
N ALA A 23 8.35 2.25 -6.51
CA ALA A 23 9.68 1.65 -6.64
C ALA A 23 10.57 2.05 -5.47
N TRP A 24 10.52 3.32 -5.02
CA TRP A 24 11.16 3.77 -3.80
C TRP A 24 10.77 2.94 -2.57
N ALA A 25 9.47 2.76 -2.33
CA ALA A 25 8.98 1.97 -1.19
C ALA A 25 9.40 0.51 -1.29
N ILE A 26 9.39 -0.09 -2.49
CA ILE A 26 9.81 -1.48 -2.71
C ILE A 26 11.31 -1.65 -2.44
N VAL A 27 12.15 -0.80 -3.06
CA VAL A 27 13.61 -0.86 -2.91
C VAL A 27 14.02 -0.71 -1.44
N LEU A 28 13.45 0.27 -0.73
CA LEU A 28 13.74 0.47 0.68
C LEU A 28 13.16 -0.63 1.59
N SER A 29 12.01 -1.22 1.24
CA SER A 29 11.48 -2.36 1.99
C SER A 29 12.41 -3.58 1.86
N VAL A 30 12.91 -3.86 0.66
CA VAL A 30 13.90 -4.93 0.43
C VAL A 30 15.19 -4.64 1.21
N ALA A 31 15.69 -3.40 1.17
CA ALA A 31 16.86 -3.01 1.94
C ALA A 31 16.64 -3.17 3.46
N LEU A 32 15.44 -2.87 3.95
CA LEU A 32 15.07 -3.00 5.36
C LEU A 32 15.03 -4.47 5.80
N PHE A 33 14.53 -5.38 4.96
CA PHE A 33 14.60 -6.83 5.22
C PHE A 33 16.04 -7.36 5.20
N ILE A 34 16.87 -6.90 4.27
CA ILE A 34 18.28 -7.32 4.17
C ILE A 34 19.07 -6.81 5.38
N SER A 35 18.86 -5.55 5.77
CA SER A 35 19.59 -4.93 6.87
C SER A 35 19.27 -5.56 8.21
N SER A 36 18.00 -5.93 8.46
CA SER A 36 17.49 -6.37 9.76
C SER A 36 17.80 -5.41 10.94
N GLU A 37 18.20 -4.16 10.66
CA GLU A 37 18.57 -3.17 11.66
C GLU A 37 17.35 -2.33 12.11
N PRO A 38 17.00 -2.33 13.41
CA PRO A 38 15.85 -1.57 13.91
C PRO A 38 15.98 -0.06 13.72
N TRP A 39 17.19 0.48 13.90
CA TRP A 39 17.42 1.92 13.80
C TRP A 39 17.19 2.45 12.38
N PHE A 40 17.55 1.65 11.37
CA PHE A 40 17.27 1.98 9.98
C PHE A 40 15.76 2.06 9.72
N ALA A 41 15.01 1.07 10.21
CA ALA A 41 13.56 1.05 10.09
C ALA A 41 12.89 2.24 10.80
N ALA A 42 13.35 2.60 12.00
CA ALA A 42 12.88 3.80 12.71
C ALA A 42 13.16 5.09 11.92
N GLY A 43 14.37 5.21 11.36
CA GLY A 43 14.75 6.34 10.50
C GLY A 43 13.86 6.45 9.26
N LEU A 44 13.51 5.32 8.63
CA LEU A 44 12.60 5.29 7.49
C LEU A 44 11.16 5.67 7.84
N VAL A 45 10.66 5.33 9.03
CA VAL A 45 9.35 5.80 9.50
C VAL A 45 9.33 7.32 9.61
N VAL A 46 10.37 7.91 10.21
CA VAL A 46 10.51 9.36 10.36
C VAL A 46 10.65 10.03 8.99
N ALA A 47 11.52 9.51 8.12
CA ALA A 47 11.70 9.98 6.75
C ALA A 47 10.38 9.96 5.96
N SER A 48 9.64 8.86 6.06
CA SER A 48 8.32 8.70 5.43
C SER A 48 7.31 9.74 5.94
N ALA A 49 7.27 9.99 7.24
CA ALA A 49 6.39 10.99 7.83
C ALA A 49 6.75 12.41 7.37
N ILE A 50 8.04 12.74 7.28
CA ILE A 50 8.54 14.02 6.77
C ILE A 50 8.16 14.19 5.30
N LEU A 51 8.42 13.16 4.46
CA LEU A 51 8.10 13.19 3.03
C LEU A 51 6.61 13.35 2.79
N VAL A 52 5.77 12.59 3.49
CA VAL A 52 4.31 12.76 3.42
C VAL A 52 3.93 14.17 3.82
N ARG A 53 4.45 14.72 4.92
CA ARG A 53 4.11 16.10 5.32
C ARG A 53 4.55 17.16 4.32
N ALA A 54 5.68 16.95 3.63
CA ALA A 54 6.22 17.89 2.65
C ALA A 54 5.53 17.84 1.28
N TYR A 55 5.12 16.65 0.82
CA TYR A 55 4.64 16.43 -0.56
C TYR A 55 3.15 16.07 -0.69
N LYS A 56 2.44 15.90 0.43
CA LYS A 56 1.03 15.50 0.42
C LYS A 56 0.13 16.54 -0.26
N GLU A 57 -0.55 16.12 -1.32
CA GLU A 57 -1.64 16.87 -1.96
C GLU A 57 -2.92 16.79 -1.11
N THR A 58 -3.77 17.82 -1.16
CA THR A 58 -5.06 17.92 -0.43
C THR A 58 -6.15 17.00 -1.01
N THR A 59 -5.84 15.72 -1.19
CA THR A 59 -6.76 14.69 -1.68
C THR A 59 -7.34 13.84 -0.54
N PRO A 60 -8.47 13.13 -0.72
CA PRO A 60 -9.03 12.25 0.33
C PRO A 60 -8.04 11.17 0.83
N TRP A 61 -7.22 10.64 -0.08
CA TRP A 61 -6.19 9.62 0.16
C TRP A 61 -5.04 10.10 1.05
N SER A 62 -4.93 11.41 1.23
CA SER A 62 -3.94 12.04 2.09
C SER A 62 -4.13 11.64 3.57
N ARG A 63 -5.34 11.21 3.98
CA ARG A 63 -5.61 10.67 5.32
C ARG A 63 -5.10 9.24 5.52
N SER A 64 -4.74 8.52 4.45
CA SER A 64 -4.30 7.13 4.53
C SER A 64 -3.05 6.95 5.37
N PHE A 65 -2.10 7.91 5.34
CA PHE A 65 -0.91 7.84 6.19
C PHE A 65 -1.25 7.95 7.69
N VAL A 66 -2.21 8.81 8.05
CA VAL A 66 -2.64 8.95 9.46
C VAL A 66 -3.34 7.68 9.93
N VAL A 67 -4.19 7.09 9.08
CA VAL A 67 -4.83 5.80 9.38
C VAL A 67 -3.77 4.70 9.53
N ALA A 68 -2.78 4.64 8.65
CA ALA A 68 -1.68 3.69 8.74
C ALA A 68 -0.85 3.87 10.00
N MET A 69 -0.57 5.11 10.44
CA MET A 69 0.12 5.36 11.71
C MET A 69 -0.67 4.84 12.92
N LYS A 70 -2.02 4.92 12.87
CA LYS A 70 -2.87 4.28 13.90
C LYS A 70 -2.74 2.75 13.85
N PHE A 71 -2.73 2.15 12.66
CA PHE A 71 -2.50 0.71 12.51
C PHE A 71 -1.12 0.28 13.03
N ILE A 72 -0.07 1.06 12.73
CA ILE A 72 1.29 0.85 13.25
C ILE A 72 1.28 0.85 14.78
N ALA A 73 0.62 1.82 15.41
CA ALA A 73 0.52 1.89 16.86
C ALA A 73 -0.23 0.67 17.43
N VAL A 74 -1.31 0.22 16.78
CA VAL A 74 -2.03 -1.00 17.18
C VAL A 74 -1.15 -2.25 17.03
N ILE A 75 -0.41 -2.39 15.94
CA ILE A 75 0.54 -3.51 15.73
C ILE A 75 1.59 -3.54 16.84
N LEU A 76 2.18 -2.38 17.16
CA LEU A 76 3.17 -2.24 18.23
C LEU A 76 2.60 -2.63 19.59
N LEU A 77 1.41 -2.12 19.93
CA LEU A 77 0.73 -2.42 21.19
C LEU A 77 0.41 -3.91 21.33
N ILE A 78 -0.17 -4.52 20.28
CA ILE A 78 -0.50 -5.95 20.29
C ILE A 78 0.78 -6.77 20.42
N ARG A 79 1.83 -6.45 19.67
CA ARG A 79 3.11 -7.17 19.74
C ARG A 79 3.76 -7.05 21.11
N MET A 80 3.74 -5.86 21.71
CA MET A 80 4.28 -5.66 23.05
C MET A 80 3.46 -6.41 24.11
N ALA A 81 2.14 -6.37 24.01
CA ALA A 81 1.27 -7.16 24.87
C ALA A 81 1.59 -8.67 24.73
N ILE A 82 1.71 -9.19 23.51
CA ILE A 82 2.09 -10.59 23.29
C ILE A 82 3.46 -10.91 23.91
N ALA A 83 4.45 -10.03 23.78
CA ALA A 83 5.78 -10.25 24.37
C ALA A 83 5.79 -10.20 25.90
N ILE A 84 4.88 -9.44 26.51
CA ILE A 84 4.68 -9.39 27.97
C ILE A 84 3.90 -10.63 28.44
N LEU A 85 2.83 -11.02 27.72
CA LEU A 85 1.95 -12.13 28.11
C LEU A 85 2.57 -13.50 27.88
N ILE A 86 3.41 -13.67 26.84
CA ILE A 86 4.06 -14.95 26.52
C ILE A 86 5.46 -14.97 27.12
N GLY A 87 5.65 -15.82 28.13
CA GLY A 87 6.91 -16.02 28.83
C GLY A 87 7.92 -16.80 28.02
N VAL A 88 8.56 -16.14 27.07
CA VAL A 88 9.78 -16.64 26.44
C VAL A 88 10.97 -16.25 27.33
N PRO A 89 11.64 -17.21 27.99
CA PRO A 89 12.74 -16.89 28.90
C PRO A 89 13.94 -16.41 28.08
N ILE A 90 14.18 -15.10 28.10
CA ILE A 90 15.42 -14.50 27.63
C ILE A 90 16.20 -14.10 28.89
N PRO A 91 17.40 -14.66 29.13
CA PRO A 91 18.20 -14.32 30.31
C PRO A 91 18.52 -12.82 30.29
N GLY A 92 18.33 -12.16 31.44
CA GLY A 92 18.48 -10.71 31.54
C GLY A 92 17.86 -10.10 32.79
N THR A 93 17.69 -8.79 32.76
CA THR A 93 17.17 -7.97 33.86
C THR A 93 15.63 -8.04 33.94
N THR A 94 15.12 -8.73 34.96
CA THR A 94 13.67 -8.91 35.19
C THR A 94 13.04 -7.65 35.76
N ILE A 95 12.06 -7.07 35.04
CA ILE A 95 11.32 -5.89 35.51
C ILE A 95 10.13 -6.33 36.37
N ILE A 96 9.33 -7.27 35.86
CA ILE A 96 8.06 -7.71 36.46
C ILE A 96 7.94 -9.22 36.25
N THR A 97 7.43 -9.95 37.24
CA THR A 97 7.10 -11.37 37.10
C THR A 97 5.58 -11.54 37.07
N LEU A 98 5.07 -12.04 35.94
CA LEU A 98 3.66 -12.39 35.82
C LEU A 98 3.42 -13.80 36.38
N PRO A 99 2.27 -14.04 37.05
CA PRO A 99 1.92 -15.37 37.51
C PRO A 99 1.83 -16.32 36.32
N THR A 100 2.45 -17.48 36.46
CA THR A 100 2.49 -18.48 35.40
C THR A 100 1.22 -19.33 35.42
N VAL A 101 0.54 -19.42 34.29
CA VAL A 101 -0.61 -20.31 34.12
C VAL A 101 -0.15 -21.54 33.35
N GLN A 102 -0.32 -22.73 33.94
CA GLN A 102 -0.09 -23.98 33.25
C GLN A 102 -1.21 -24.20 32.24
N LEU A 103 -0.85 -24.22 30.96
CA LEU A 103 -1.80 -24.49 29.90
C LEU A 103 -2.07 -26.00 29.79
N PRO A 104 -3.27 -26.39 29.33
CA PRO A 104 -3.59 -27.79 29.10
C PRO A 104 -2.66 -28.41 28.04
N GLU A 105 -2.49 -29.73 28.06
CA GLU A 105 -1.48 -30.45 27.27
C GLU A 105 -1.57 -30.26 25.74
N TRP A 106 -2.72 -29.84 25.20
CA TRP A 106 -2.87 -29.50 23.78
C TRP A 106 -2.19 -28.18 23.36
N ILE A 107 -1.81 -27.32 24.33
CA ILE A 107 -0.95 -26.13 24.16
C ILE A 107 0.40 -26.35 24.87
N ALA A 108 0.86 -27.60 24.98
CA ALA A 108 2.17 -27.91 25.54
C ALA A 108 3.27 -27.22 24.72
N GLY A 109 3.91 -26.19 25.29
CA GLY A 109 5.02 -25.46 24.68
C GLY A 109 4.92 -23.94 24.77
N ILE A 110 3.73 -23.38 25.00
CA ILE A 110 3.55 -21.95 25.26
C ILE A 110 3.42 -21.76 26.78
N ARG A 111 4.16 -20.80 27.35
CA ARG A 111 4.00 -20.42 28.77
C ARG A 111 3.35 -19.03 28.81
N LEU A 112 2.18 -18.94 29.43
CA LEU A 112 1.55 -17.65 29.72
C LEU A 112 2.09 -17.11 31.05
N GLY A 113 2.51 -15.84 31.05
CA GLY A 113 3.17 -15.19 32.18
C GLY A 113 4.65 -15.55 32.31
N GLY A 114 5.25 -15.31 33.48
CA GLY A 114 6.68 -15.45 33.72
C GLY A 114 7.43 -14.12 33.83
N PRO A 115 8.77 -14.15 33.93
CA PRO A 115 9.58 -12.94 34.05
C PRO A 115 9.58 -12.12 32.75
N VAL A 116 9.15 -10.87 32.83
CA VAL A 116 9.27 -9.85 31.79
C VAL A 116 10.64 -9.20 31.92
N THR A 117 11.54 -9.48 30.98
CA THR A 117 12.90 -8.93 30.97
C THR A 117 13.01 -7.71 30.05
N THR A 118 13.91 -6.77 30.37
CA THR A 118 14.16 -5.60 29.51
C THR A 118 14.65 -6.04 28.13
N GLU A 119 15.47 -7.09 28.09
CA GLU A 119 16.07 -7.68 26.89
C GLU A 119 15.01 -8.29 25.97
N ARG A 120 13.93 -8.86 26.55
CA ARG A 120 12.79 -9.33 25.76
C ARG A 120 12.02 -8.19 25.11
N LEU A 121 11.80 -7.11 25.85
CA LEU A 121 11.08 -5.95 25.33
C LEU A 121 11.89 -5.26 24.23
N THR A 122 13.20 -5.05 24.42
CA THR A 122 14.07 -4.44 23.41
C THR A 122 14.25 -5.33 22.18
N SER A 123 14.41 -6.64 22.35
CA SER A 123 14.43 -7.61 21.24
C SER A 123 13.12 -7.58 20.44
N THR A 124 11.96 -7.63 21.12
CA THR A 124 10.65 -7.56 20.45
C THR A 124 10.46 -6.24 19.73
N LEU A 125 10.87 -5.11 20.34
CA LEU A 125 10.84 -3.80 19.69
C LEU A 125 11.68 -3.80 18.41
N GLY A 126 12.86 -4.41 18.45
CA GLY A 126 13.73 -4.56 17.29
C GLY A 126 13.07 -5.34 16.14
N GLU A 127 12.51 -6.51 16.44
CA GLU A 127 11.81 -7.35 15.48
C GLU A 127 10.61 -6.63 14.83
N VAL A 128 9.84 -5.90 15.63
CA VAL A 128 8.61 -5.24 15.19
C VAL A 128 8.90 -3.99 14.38
N MET A 129 10.06 -3.35 14.60
CA MET A 129 10.45 -2.14 13.89
C MET A 129 10.49 -2.36 12.37
N ILE A 130 10.93 -3.54 11.92
CA ILE A 130 10.96 -3.93 10.50
C ILE A 130 9.54 -3.89 9.91
N ILE A 131 8.59 -4.54 10.57
CA ILE A 131 7.18 -4.59 10.13
C ILE A 131 6.60 -3.18 10.05
N ILE A 132 6.83 -2.37 11.10
CA ILE A 132 6.35 -0.99 11.15
C ILE A 132 6.96 -0.13 10.05
N GLY A 133 8.26 -0.28 9.79
CA GLY A 133 8.97 0.44 8.74
C GLY A 133 8.40 0.14 7.36
N VAL A 134 8.17 -1.14 7.04
CA VAL A 134 7.53 -1.55 5.78
C VAL A 134 6.13 -0.97 5.66
N VAL A 135 5.30 -1.09 6.70
CA VAL A 135 3.95 -0.51 6.69
C VAL A 135 3.99 1.01 6.47
N ALA A 136 4.94 1.72 7.09
CA ALA A 136 5.12 3.16 6.92
C ALA A 136 5.53 3.54 5.48
N LEU A 137 6.46 2.79 4.86
CA LEU A 137 6.89 3.01 3.47
C LEU A 137 5.73 2.88 2.47
N PHE A 138 4.96 1.79 2.57
CA PHE A 138 3.81 1.57 1.69
C PHE A 138 2.66 2.55 1.94
N ALA A 139 2.44 2.91 3.21
CA ALA A 139 1.49 3.96 3.56
C ALA A 139 1.90 5.32 2.99
N ALA A 140 3.19 5.65 3.01
CA ALA A 140 3.72 6.86 2.41
C ALA A 140 3.56 6.83 0.89
N ALA A 141 3.93 5.74 0.22
CA ALA A 141 3.74 5.59 -1.24
C ALA A 141 2.27 5.77 -1.64
N THR A 142 1.33 5.18 -0.88
CA THR A 142 -0.12 5.30 -1.11
C THR A 142 -0.65 6.70 -0.79
N SER A 143 -0.08 7.40 0.19
CA SER A 143 -0.49 8.76 0.53
C SER A 143 0.07 9.81 -0.44
N LEU A 144 1.27 9.56 -0.99
CA LEU A 144 1.94 10.40 -1.99
C LEU A 144 1.40 10.13 -3.40
N THR A 145 0.83 8.94 -3.62
CA THR A 145 0.31 8.51 -4.92
C THR A 145 -1.17 8.14 -4.84
N SER A 146 -2.04 8.84 -5.57
CA SER A 146 -3.43 8.37 -5.72
C SER A 146 -3.49 7.04 -6.48
N PRO A 147 -4.19 6.00 -6.00
CA PRO A 147 -4.27 4.68 -6.66
C PRO A 147 -4.71 4.73 -8.14
N HIS A 148 -5.62 5.65 -8.48
CA HIS A 148 -6.04 5.88 -9.86
C HIS A 148 -4.91 6.32 -10.80
N ARG A 149 -3.92 7.06 -10.28
CA ARG A 149 -2.74 7.47 -11.06
C ARG A 149 -1.83 6.28 -11.36
N VAL A 150 -1.66 5.34 -10.41
CA VAL A 150 -0.88 4.12 -10.64
C VAL A 150 -1.50 3.30 -11.77
N ILE A 151 -2.82 3.10 -11.74
CA ILE A 151 -3.56 2.37 -12.78
C ILE A 151 -3.43 3.04 -14.15
N ARG A 152 -3.50 4.39 -14.19
CA ARG A 152 -3.35 5.14 -15.43
C ARG A 152 -1.93 5.11 -15.99
N ALA A 153 -0.92 4.98 -15.13
CA ALA A 153 0.48 4.96 -15.52
C ALA A 153 0.96 3.58 -16.01
N ILE A 154 0.13 2.53 -15.95
CA ILE A 154 0.48 1.17 -16.38
C ILE A 154 1.04 1.17 -17.82
N PRO A 155 2.20 0.51 -18.08
CA PRO A 155 2.81 0.48 -19.41
C PRO A 155 1.88 -0.09 -20.49
N LEU A 156 1.99 0.45 -21.72
CA LEU A 156 1.22 0.00 -22.89
C LEU A 156 1.43 -1.49 -23.23
N ALA A 157 2.50 -2.13 -22.76
CA ALA A 157 2.69 -3.58 -22.90
C ALA A 157 1.52 -4.39 -22.31
N PHE A 158 0.85 -3.83 -21.29
CA PHE A 158 -0.33 -4.40 -20.66
C PHE A 158 -1.62 -3.81 -21.22
N TYR A 159 -1.62 -3.17 -22.40
CA TYR A 159 -2.80 -2.52 -22.97
C TYR A 159 -4.02 -3.45 -23.02
N GLN A 160 -3.83 -4.72 -23.37
CA GLN A 160 -4.92 -5.71 -23.38
C GLN A 160 -5.47 -5.94 -21.96
N LEU A 161 -4.61 -6.08 -20.96
CA LEU A 161 -5.03 -6.20 -19.55
C LEU A 161 -5.71 -4.91 -19.06
N GLY A 162 -5.17 -3.74 -19.41
CA GLY A 162 -5.72 -2.44 -19.04
C GLY A 162 -7.09 -2.17 -19.68
N LEU A 163 -7.27 -2.59 -20.93
CA LEU A 163 -8.56 -2.53 -21.63
C LEU A 163 -9.58 -3.46 -20.95
N VAL A 164 -9.21 -4.71 -20.69
CA VAL A 164 -10.08 -5.66 -19.98
C VAL A 164 -10.43 -5.13 -18.59
N LEU A 165 -9.46 -4.60 -17.85
CA LEU A 165 -9.69 -4.04 -16.51
C LEU A 165 -10.57 -2.78 -16.55
N THR A 166 -10.40 -1.93 -17.55
CA THR A 166 -11.23 -0.72 -17.73
C THR A 166 -12.67 -1.10 -18.03
N ILE A 167 -12.88 -2.07 -18.92
CA ILE A 167 -14.21 -2.63 -19.21
C ILE A 167 -14.77 -3.28 -17.95
N ALA A 168 -14.01 -4.13 -17.26
CA ALA A 168 -14.47 -4.78 -16.04
C ALA A 168 -14.88 -3.76 -14.96
N THR A 169 -14.10 -2.68 -14.79
CA THR A 169 -14.37 -1.61 -13.82
C THR A 169 -15.66 -0.85 -14.16
N SER A 170 -15.95 -0.65 -15.45
CA SER A 170 -17.19 0.02 -15.89
C SER A 170 -18.41 -0.89 -15.82
N VAL A 171 -18.25 -2.20 -16.02
CA VAL A 171 -19.34 -3.18 -15.95
C VAL A 171 -19.63 -3.61 -14.50
N PHE A 172 -18.64 -3.56 -13.60
CA PHE A 172 -18.82 -3.88 -12.17
C PHE A 172 -20.04 -3.23 -11.50
N PRO A 173 -20.25 -1.90 -11.59
CA PRO A 173 -21.45 -1.29 -11.02
C PRO A 173 -22.74 -1.81 -11.66
N GLN A 174 -22.72 -2.17 -12.95
CA GLN A 174 -23.87 -2.72 -13.65
C GLN A 174 -24.23 -4.12 -13.12
N PHE A 175 -23.24 -4.97 -12.83
CA PHE A 175 -23.46 -6.27 -12.19
C PHE A 175 -24.15 -6.14 -10.83
N VAL A 176 -23.73 -5.17 -10.02
CA VAL A 176 -24.36 -4.92 -8.70
C VAL A 176 -25.83 -4.54 -8.87
N VAL A 177 -26.16 -3.69 -9.85
CA VAL A 177 -27.55 -3.32 -10.15
C VAL A 177 -28.36 -4.51 -10.66
N ALA A 178 -27.79 -5.33 -11.55
CA ALA A 178 -28.45 -6.53 -12.07
C ALA A 178 -28.77 -7.53 -10.96
N ILE A 179 -27.81 -7.80 -10.07
CA ILE A 179 -28.01 -8.67 -8.90
C ILE A 179 -29.12 -8.11 -8.01
N ARG A 180 -29.11 -6.80 -7.72
CA ARG A 180 -30.16 -6.15 -6.92
C ARG A 180 -31.54 -6.29 -7.57
N ARG A 181 -31.66 -6.04 -8.88
CA ARG A 181 -32.92 -6.18 -9.64
C ARG A 181 -33.45 -7.61 -9.58
N ILE A 182 -32.59 -8.60 -9.86
CA ILE A 182 -32.93 -10.02 -9.81
C ILE A 182 -33.38 -10.43 -8.40
N THR A 183 -32.66 -9.97 -7.37
CA THR A 183 -32.96 -10.27 -5.97
C THR A 183 -34.31 -9.69 -5.56
N LEU A 184 -34.59 -8.43 -5.92
CA LEU A 184 -35.84 -7.75 -5.62
C LEU A 184 -37.03 -8.40 -6.33
N ALA A 185 -36.92 -8.68 -7.62
CA ALA A 185 -37.98 -9.36 -8.40
C ALA A 185 -38.34 -10.72 -7.80
N ARG A 186 -37.36 -11.42 -7.22
CA ARG A 186 -37.58 -12.72 -6.59
C ARG A 186 -38.20 -12.61 -5.20
N ARG A 187 -37.80 -11.60 -4.42
CA ARG A 187 -38.42 -11.27 -3.13
C ARG A 187 -39.91 -10.95 -3.32
N LEU A 188 -40.27 -10.25 -4.39
CA LEU A 188 -41.67 -9.99 -4.76
C LEU A 188 -42.45 -11.26 -5.17
N ARG A 189 -41.77 -12.32 -5.61
CA ARG A 189 -42.35 -13.64 -5.92
C ARG A 189 -42.42 -14.58 -4.71
N GLY A 190 -42.25 -14.04 -3.50
CA GLY A 190 -42.32 -14.81 -2.24
C GLY A 190 -41.19 -15.83 -2.05
N GLN A 191 -40.10 -15.74 -2.82
CA GLN A 191 -38.99 -16.68 -2.70
C GLN A 191 -37.97 -16.17 -1.67
N GLU A 192 -37.69 -16.99 -0.65
CA GLU A 192 -36.66 -16.68 0.33
C GLU A 192 -35.26 -16.74 -0.28
N VAL A 193 -34.44 -15.72 0.00
CA VAL A 193 -33.13 -15.49 -0.63
C VAL A 193 -31.98 -16.17 0.12
N ARG A 194 -32.22 -17.32 0.76
CA ARG A 194 -31.24 -17.97 1.65
C ARG A 194 -30.83 -19.37 1.14
N GLY A 195 -29.52 -19.64 1.20
CA GLY A 195 -28.92 -20.96 0.94
C GLY A 195 -28.16 -21.10 -0.39
N LEU A 196 -27.22 -22.03 -0.43
CA LEU A 196 -26.36 -22.34 -1.59
C LEU A 196 -27.14 -22.72 -2.86
N ARG A 197 -28.27 -23.42 -2.70
CA ARG A 197 -29.14 -23.83 -3.82
C ARG A 197 -29.84 -22.65 -4.50
N HIS A 198 -29.97 -21.51 -3.82
CA HIS A 198 -30.54 -20.28 -4.36
C HIS A 198 -29.56 -19.53 -5.29
N TRP A 199 -28.25 -19.75 -5.12
CA TRP A 199 -27.22 -19.04 -5.88
C TRP A 199 -27.32 -19.34 -7.39
N ARG A 200 -27.60 -20.60 -7.77
CA ARG A 200 -27.87 -20.98 -9.18
C ARG A 200 -29.01 -20.18 -9.81
N LYS A 201 -30.04 -19.87 -9.01
CA LYS A 201 -31.21 -19.14 -9.50
C LYS A 201 -30.89 -17.68 -9.81
N ILE A 202 -29.91 -17.09 -9.13
CA ILE A 202 -29.40 -15.73 -9.40
C ILE A 202 -28.33 -15.76 -10.50
N ALA A 203 -27.44 -16.76 -10.47
CA ALA A 203 -26.34 -16.89 -11.41
C ALA A 203 -26.80 -17.12 -12.86
N ILE A 204 -27.80 -17.98 -13.11
CA ILE A 204 -28.24 -18.28 -14.48
C ILE A 204 -28.76 -17.02 -15.20
N PRO A 205 -29.74 -16.25 -14.66
CA PRO A 205 -30.19 -15.02 -15.32
C PRO A 205 -29.12 -13.94 -15.40
N LEU A 206 -28.19 -13.91 -14.43
CA LEU A 206 -27.08 -12.97 -14.45
C LEU A 206 -26.08 -13.32 -15.57
N LEU A 207 -25.82 -14.61 -15.80
CA LEU A 207 -24.98 -15.08 -16.89
C LEU A 207 -25.62 -14.79 -18.24
N GLU A 208 -26.94 -14.98 -18.38
CA GLU A 208 -27.69 -14.62 -19.59
C GLU A 208 -27.57 -13.11 -19.90
N ASP A 209 -27.88 -12.25 -18.92
CA ASP A 209 -27.74 -10.78 -19.06
C ASP A 209 -26.28 -10.36 -19.31
N ALA A 210 -25.30 -11.07 -18.74
CA ALA A 210 -23.88 -10.81 -18.99
C ALA A 210 -23.44 -11.25 -20.40
N LEU A 211 -23.95 -12.39 -20.89
CA LEU A 211 -23.65 -12.91 -22.22
C LEU A 211 -24.21 -11.98 -23.29
N GLU A 212 -25.48 -11.56 -23.17
CA GLU A 212 -26.12 -10.61 -24.08
C GLU A 212 -25.32 -9.30 -24.18
N ARG A 213 -24.99 -8.69 -23.03
CA ARG A 213 -24.18 -7.46 -22.99
C ARG A 213 -22.76 -7.65 -23.51
N SER A 214 -22.16 -8.82 -23.31
CA SER A 214 -20.82 -9.10 -23.82
C SER A 214 -20.81 -9.20 -25.35
N LEU A 215 -21.87 -9.76 -25.95
CA LEU A 215 -22.06 -9.83 -27.40
C LEU A 215 -22.27 -8.43 -27.98
N ASP A 216 -23.13 -7.61 -27.36
CA ASP A 216 -23.35 -6.22 -27.78
C ASP A 216 -22.07 -5.38 -27.69
N LEU A 217 -21.33 -5.53 -26.59
CA LEU A 217 -20.06 -4.83 -26.41
C LEU A 217 -19.02 -5.29 -27.44
N ALA A 218 -18.94 -6.59 -27.71
CA ALA A 218 -18.03 -7.14 -28.71
C ALA A 218 -18.35 -6.58 -30.11
N ALA A 219 -19.62 -6.58 -30.51
CA ALA A 219 -20.05 -6.01 -31.79
C ALA A 219 -19.75 -4.50 -31.88
N ALA A 220 -19.98 -3.74 -30.81
CA ALA A 220 -19.67 -2.31 -30.75
C ALA A 220 -18.15 -2.03 -30.73
N MET A 221 -17.34 -2.95 -30.22
CA MET A 221 -15.89 -2.86 -30.24
C MET A 221 -15.34 -3.18 -31.63
N GLU A 222 -15.87 -4.20 -32.30
CA GLU A 222 -15.49 -4.55 -33.67
C GLU A 222 -15.80 -3.39 -34.64
N SER A 223 -16.99 -2.77 -34.52
CA SER A 223 -17.37 -1.61 -35.36
C SER A 223 -16.46 -0.38 -35.17
N ARG A 224 -15.90 -0.21 -33.97
CA ARG A 224 -14.93 0.85 -33.63
C ARG A 224 -13.48 0.48 -33.98
N GLY A 225 -13.23 -0.67 -34.62
CA GLY A 225 -11.90 -1.11 -35.03
C GLY A 225 -11.01 -1.55 -33.85
N PHE A 226 -11.59 -2.03 -32.74
CA PHE A 226 -10.82 -2.75 -31.73
C PHE A 226 -10.36 -4.11 -32.29
N GLY A 227 -9.08 -4.46 -32.10
CA GLY A 227 -8.47 -5.69 -32.62
C GLY A 227 -7.51 -5.49 -33.80
N GLN A 228 -7.57 -4.35 -34.49
CA GLN A 228 -6.60 -4.00 -35.53
C GLN A 228 -5.29 -3.49 -34.90
N ARG A 229 -4.13 -3.88 -35.46
CA ARG A 229 -2.79 -3.39 -35.05
C ARG A 229 -2.59 -1.94 -35.51
N ILE A 230 -3.38 -1.02 -34.97
CA ILE A 230 -3.21 0.41 -35.18
C ILE A 230 -2.39 0.95 -34.02
N ARG A 231 -1.34 1.73 -34.34
CA ARG A 231 -0.54 2.44 -33.33
C ARG A 231 -1.40 3.53 -32.70
N ARG A 232 -2.11 3.20 -31.62
CA ARG A 232 -3.00 4.13 -30.91
C ARG A 232 -2.17 5.14 -30.12
N SER A 233 -2.55 6.41 -30.18
CA SER A 233 -1.98 7.47 -29.35
C SER A 233 -2.62 7.45 -27.96
N SER A 234 -1.82 7.63 -26.90
CA SER A 234 -2.30 7.76 -25.53
C SER A 234 -2.63 9.22 -25.23
N TYR A 235 -3.81 9.49 -24.64
CA TYR A 235 -4.36 10.85 -24.54
C TYR A 235 -3.60 11.79 -23.59
N ARG A 236 -2.71 11.31 -22.71
CA ARG A 236 -1.80 12.16 -21.93
C ARG A 236 -0.74 11.33 -21.20
N PRO A 237 0.45 11.12 -21.76
CA PRO A 237 1.53 10.45 -21.03
C PRO A 237 2.11 11.41 -19.98
N ASP A 238 2.08 11.02 -18.70
CA ASP A 238 2.92 11.63 -17.68
C ASP A 238 4.38 11.27 -18.04
N HIS A 239 5.21 12.28 -18.27
CA HIS A 239 6.60 12.08 -18.69
C HIS A 239 7.48 11.82 -17.47
N TRP A 240 8.39 10.87 -17.59
CA TRP A 240 9.41 10.61 -16.57
C TRP A 240 10.40 11.77 -16.52
N GLY A 241 10.45 12.48 -15.40
CA GLY A 241 11.36 13.60 -15.19
C GLY A 241 12.66 13.22 -14.47
N GLY A 242 13.52 14.21 -14.26
CA GLY A 242 14.78 14.04 -13.53
C GLY A 242 14.62 13.90 -12.01
N LEU A 243 13.45 14.24 -11.45
CA LEU A 243 13.18 14.11 -10.01
C LEU A 243 12.87 12.65 -9.67
N GLU A 244 12.15 11.97 -10.56
CA GLU A 244 11.84 10.55 -10.50
C GLU A 244 13.11 9.70 -10.54
N SER A 245 14.03 9.98 -11.47
CA SER A 245 15.32 9.30 -11.51
C SER A 245 16.15 9.60 -10.27
N ALA A 246 16.14 10.84 -9.77
CA ALA A 246 16.79 11.20 -8.53
C ALA A 246 16.25 10.40 -7.32
N ILE A 247 14.93 10.24 -7.17
CA ILE A 247 14.30 9.42 -6.12
C ILE A 247 14.71 7.94 -6.24
N LEU A 248 14.73 7.39 -7.46
CA LEU A 248 15.14 6.00 -7.66
C LEU A 248 16.63 5.79 -7.35
N VAL A 249 17.50 6.61 -7.92
CA VAL A 249 18.96 6.49 -7.77
C VAL A 249 19.35 6.62 -6.30
N SER A 250 18.75 7.56 -5.58
CA SER A 250 19.00 7.73 -4.15
C SER A 250 18.49 6.56 -3.30
N SER A 251 17.31 5.98 -3.61
CA SER A 251 16.85 4.76 -2.93
C SER A 251 17.73 3.55 -3.20
N LEU A 252 18.21 3.39 -4.44
CA LEU A 252 19.16 2.35 -4.83
C LEU A 252 20.52 2.57 -4.17
N MET A 253 20.97 3.82 -4.06
CA MET A 253 22.20 4.16 -3.37
C MET A 253 22.12 3.80 -1.89
N VAL A 254 21.01 4.12 -1.21
CA VAL A 254 20.79 3.70 0.18
C VAL A 254 20.80 2.17 0.30
N ALA A 255 20.11 1.46 -0.60
CA ALA A 255 20.11 0.00 -0.61
C ALA A 255 21.51 -0.60 -0.87
N ALA A 256 22.30 -0.01 -1.77
CA ALA A 256 23.66 -0.44 -2.06
C ALA A 256 24.60 -0.17 -0.88
N VAL A 257 24.49 1.00 -0.25
CA VAL A 257 25.23 1.34 0.99
C VAL A 257 24.91 0.31 2.08
N ILE A 258 23.65 -0.08 2.25
CA ILE A 258 23.24 -1.14 3.19
C ILE A 258 23.82 -2.50 2.83
N TRP A 259 23.86 -2.83 1.56
CA TRP A 259 24.43 -4.10 1.10
C TRP A 259 25.94 -4.20 1.36
N PHE A 260 26.67 -3.09 1.19
CA PHE A 260 28.13 -3.08 1.27
C PHE A 260 28.68 -2.73 2.65
N LEU A 261 27.95 -2.00 3.50
CA LEU A 261 28.44 -1.68 4.84
C LEU A 261 28.14 -2.81 5.84
N PRO A 262 29.09 -3.10 6.75
CA PRO A 262 28.86 -3.98 7.89
C PRO A 262 27.69 -3.47 8.76
N SER A 263 26.86 -4.40 9.26
CA SER A 263 25.62 -4.16 10.01
C SER A 263 25.74 -3.28 11.27
N GLN A 264 26.95 -2.92 11.72
CA GLN A 264 27.18 -2.28 13.01
C GLN A 264 27.35 -0.75 12.98
N THR A 265 27.07 -0.07 11.85
CA THR A 265 27.31 1.39 11.76
C THR A 265 26.05 2.24 12.05
N PRO A 266 26.11 3.24 12.95
CA PRO A 266 25.00 4.20 13.15
C PRO A 266 24.73 5.07 11.90
N ALA A 267 25.58 4.96 10.88
CA ALA A 267 25.43 5.57 9.57
C ALA A 267 24.08 5.26 8.91
N PHE A 268 23.41 4.15 9.24
CA PHE A 268 22.09 3.82 8.70
C PHE A 268 20.99 4.82 9.08
N PHE A 269 21.03 5.34 10.32
CA PHE A 269 20.09 6.36 10.76
C PHE A 269 20.34 7.67 10.01
N PHE A 270 21.60 8.08 9.88
CA PHE A 270 21.99 9.27 9.13
C PHE A 270 21.68 9.15 7.64
N ALA A 271 21.86 7.98 7.02
CA ALA A 271 21.55 7.76 5.61
C ALA A 271 20.05 8.00 5.30
N SER A 272 19.16 7.50 6.15
CA SER A 272 17.71 7.72 6.01
C SER A 272 17.31 9.20 6.19
N GLY A 273 17.94 9.90 7.15
CA GLY A 273 17.69 11.32 7.42
C GLY A 273 18.27 12.26 6.36
N LEU A 274 19.50 12.00 5.90
CA LEU A 274 20.14 12.74 4.80
C LEU A 274 19.34 12.58 3.52
N PHE A 275 18.84 11.38 3.24
CA PHE A 275 17.99 11.14 2.09
C PHE A 275 16.65 11.90 2.16
N ALA A 276 15.98 11.90 3.31
CA ALA A 276 14.75 12.66 3.53
C ALA A 276 14.98 14.18 3.41
N SER A 277 16.06 14.68 4.03
CA SER A 277 16.45 16.09 3.98
C SER A 277 16.81 16.51 2.55
N TRP A 278 17.58 15.70 1.84
CA TRP A 278 17.95 15.94 0.44
C TRP A 278 16.72 15.99 -0.46
N LEU A 279 15.79 15.04 -0.33
CA LEU A 279 14.54 15.06 -1.10
C LEU A 279 13.73 16.33 -0.82
N VAL A 280 13.47 16.65 0.45
CA VAL A 280 12.69 17.83 0.84
C VAL A 280 13.33 19.12 0.30
N LEU A 281 14.65 19.25 0.37
CA LEU A 281 15.37 20.43 -0.11
C LEU A 281 15.37 20.54 -1.64
N PHE A 282 15.59 19.42 -2.36
CA PHE A 282 15.61 19.43 -3.82
C PHE A 282 14.20 19.60 -4.43
N GLY A 283 13.17 19.04 -3.79
CA GLY A 283 11.79 19.22 -4.23
C GLY A 283 11.25 20.63 -4.05
N ARG A 284 11.69 21.34 -3.01
CA ARG A 284 11.25 22.71 -2.73
C ARG A 284 11.92 23.76 -3.63
N LYS A 285 13.11 23.48 -4.17
CA LYS A 285 13.84 24.41 -5.06
C LYS A 285 13.35 24.42 -6.51
N ARG A 286 12.50 23.48 -6.91
CA ARG A 286 11.94 23.39 -8.29
C ARG A 286 10.41 23.43 -8.33
N SER A 287 9.75 23.69 -7.20
CA SER A 287 8.31 23.95 -7.08
C SER A 287 8.01 25.44 -7.02
#